data_AF-A0A427B280-F1
#
_entry.id   AF-A0A427B280-F1
#
_cell.length_a   1.000
_cell.length_b   1.000
_cell.length_c   1.000
_cell.angle_alpha   90.00
_cell.angle_beta   90.00
_cell.angle_gamma   90.00
#
_symmetry.space_group_name_H-M   'P 1'
#
loop_
_entity.id
_entity.type
_entity.pdbx_description
1 polymer ?
#
loop_
_entity_poly.entity_id
_entity_poly.type
_entity_poly.pdbx_seq_one_letter_code
_entity_poly.pdbx_strand_id
1 'polypeptide(L)'
;MLVSILIISAGSYQISRVPLKVRRLVARVCDIVTRRAARLAAAGIVGMLKKTGRDGSGGVESGRTRGKPRRTVVAVEGGLYIGYTMFKQYLNEAVGEILGDEVSPYVLLKVSEDGSGIGAALLAAVYSSNR
;
A
#
# COMPACT_ATOMS: atom_id res chain seq x y z
N MET A 1 -6.52 -2.74 15.15
CA MET A 1 -6.52 -1.27 14.92
C MET A 1 -7.81 -0.77 14.28
N LEU A 2 -8.41 -1.46 13.29
CA LEU A 2 -9.80 -1.21 12.85
C LEU A 2 -10.81 -1.32 13.99
N VAL A 3 -10.57 -2.27 14.89
CA VAL A 3 -11.32 -2.41 16.14
C VAL A 3 -11.25 -1.11 16.96
N SER A 4 -10.14 -0.37 16.96
CA SER A 4 -9.95 0.85 17.77
C SER A 4 -10.76 2.06 17.27
N ILE A 5 -11.03 2.18 15.97
CA ILE A 5 -11.88 3.28 15.42
C ILE A 5 -13.35 2.93 15.53
N LEU A 6 -13.72 1.65 15.31
CA LEU A 6 -15.08 1.19 15.55
C LEU A 6 -15.44 1.27 17.04
N ILE A 7 -14.48 0.99 17.94
CA ILE A 7 -14.59 1.14 19.40
C ILE A 7 -14.83 2.60 19.84
N ILE A 8 -14.42 3.61 19.05
CA ILE A 8 -14.70 5.03 19.35
C ILE A 8 -16.14 5.44 18.96
N SER A 9 -16.76 4.72 18.01
CA SER A 9 -18.05 5.08 17.40
C SER A 9 -19.22 4.18 17.84
N ALA A 10 -19.00 2.86 18.00
CA ALA A 10 -20.03 1.89 18.34
C ALA A 10 -19.98 1.58 19.85
N GLY A 11 -21.09 1.85 20.55
CA GLY A 11 -21.27 1.73 22.01
C GLY A 11 -21.19 0.32 22.61
N SER A 12 -20.32 -0.56 22.10
CA SER A 12 -20.17 -1.95 22.55
C SER A 12 -19.11 -2.14 23.64
N TYR A 13 -18.27 -1.15 23.89
CA TYR A 13 -17.36 -1.08 25.04
C TYR A 13 -17.66 0.23 25.79
N GLN A 14 -17.44 0.31 27.10
CA GLN A 14 -17.85 1.43 28.01
C GLN A 14 -17.29 2.85 27.69
N ILE A 15 -16.89 3.12 26.44
CA ILE A 15 -16.29 4.36 25.93
C ILE A 15 -17.28 5.51 25.80
N SER A 16 -18.58 5.25 25.91
CA SER A 16 -19.60 6.29 26.07
C SER A 16 -19.32 7.19 27.29
N ARG A 17 -18.57 6.70 28.28
CA ARG A 17 -18.14 7.46 29.47
C ARG A 17 -16.89 8.33 29.23
N VAL A 18 -16.20 8.17 28.11
CA VAL A 18 -14.98 8.94 27.79
C VAL A 18 -15.37 10.30 27.19
N PRO A 19 -14.84 11.43 27.73
CA PRO A 19 -15.13 12.76 27.20
C PRO A 19 -14.86 12.87 25.70
N LEU A 20 -15.74 13.56 24.97
CA LEU A 20 -15.62 13.76 23.53
C LEU A 20 -14.26 14.35 23.11
N LYS A 21 -13.69 15.22 23.95
CA LYS A 21 -12.34 15.80 23.73
C LYS A 21 -11.25 14.74 23.65
N VAL A 22 -11.29 13.74 24.53
CA VAL A 22 -10.31 12.64 24.58
C VAL A 22 -10.49 11.73 23.37
N ARG A 23 -11.73 11.38 23.01
CA ARG A 23 -12.02 10.57 21.81
C ARG A 23 -11.51 11.24 20.52
N ARG A 24 -11.70 12.56 20.38
CA ARG A 24 -11.17 13.34 19.26
C ARG A 24 -9.64 13.41 19.25
N LEU A 25 -9.01 13.48 20.42
CA LEU A 25 -7.55 13.45 20.51
C LEU A 25 -7.00 12.10 20.02
N VAL A 26 -7.56 10.99 20.50
CA VAL A 26 -7.17 9.64 20.07
C VAL A 26 -7.34 9.46 18.57
N ALA A 27 -8.50 9.86 18.02
CA ALA A 27 -8.75 9.79 16.59
C ALA A 27 -7.70 10.57 15.77
N ARG A 28 -7.31 11.78 16.22
CA ARG A 28 -6.26 12.57 15.57
C ARG A 28 -4.89 11.92 15.64
N VAL A 29 -4.52 11.33 16.78
CA VAL A 29 -3.24 10.62 16.91
C VAL A 29 -3.21 9.41 15.97
N CYS A 30 -4.28 8.61 15.93
CA CYS A 30 -4.40 7.50 15.00
C CYS A 30 -4.29 7.94 13.54
N ASP A 31 -4.91 9.05 13.16
CA ASP A 31 -4.82 9.62 11.81
C ASP A 31 -3.38 9.99 11.45
N ILE A 32 -2.67 10.71 12.33
CA ILE A 32 -1.27 11.11 12.12
C ILE A 32 -0.36 9.88 11.95
N VAL A 33 -0.51 8.89 12.83
CA VAL A 33 0.29 7.65 12.78
C VAL A 33 0.00 6.88 11.50
N THR A 34 -1.27 6.77 11.12
CA THR A 34 -1.71 6.07 9.90
C THR A 34 -1.16 6.75 8.66
N ARG A 35 -1.29 8.08 8.55
CA ARG A 35 -0.78 8.86 7.42
C ARG A 35 0.73 8.71 7.30
N ARG A 36 1.47 8.82 8.42
CA ARG A 36 2.93 8.61 8.41
C ARG A 36 3.29 7.21 7.93
N ALA A 37 2.65 6.18 8.47
CA ALA A 37 2.92 4.80 8.11
C ALA A 37 2.64 4.53 6.61
N ALA A 38 1.53 5.04 6.10
CA ALA A 38 1.17 4.89 4.69
C ALA A 38 2.15 5.61 3.76
N ARG A 39 2.58 6.84 4.10
CA ARG A 39 3.56 7.60 3.30
C ARG A 39 4.94 6.94 3.29
N LEU A 40 5.39 6.39 4.42
CA LEU A 40 6.64 5.64 4.49
C LEU A 40 6.58 4.35 3.65
N ALA A 41 5.46 3.62 3.70
CA ALA A 41 5.25 2.46 2.86
C ALA A 41 5.22 2.83 1.37
N ALA A 42 4.60 3.96 0.98
CA ALA A 42 4.63 4.48 -0.38
C ALA A 42 6.06 4.75 -0.85
N ALA A 43 6.87 5.41 -0.03
CA ALA A 43 8.28 5.67 -0.34
C ALA A 43 9.06 4.37 -0.54
N GLY A 44 8.79 3.33 0.26
CA GLY A 44 9.39 2.00 0.06
C GLY A 44 8.99 1.35 -1.27
N ILE A 45 7.70 1.40 -1.62
CA ILE A 45 7.20 0.89 -2.92
C ILE A 45 7.87 1.63 -4.07
N VAL A 46 7.89 2.96 -4.04
CA VAL A 46 8.53 3.76 -5.10
C VAL A 46 10.03 3.52 -5.15
N GLY A 47 10.69 3.31 -4.01
CA GLY A 47 12.09 2.88 -3.97
C GLY A 47 12.34 1.58 -4.73
N MET A 48 11.45 0.59 -4.61
CA MET A 48 11.49 -0.65 -5.39
C MET A 48 11.23 -0.41 -6.89
N LEU A 49 10.30 0.48 -7.23
CA LEU A 49 10.05 0.87 -8.61
C LEU A 49 11.28 1.54 -9.22
N LYS A 50 11.93 2.44 -8.50
CA LYS A 50 13.19 3.07 -8.91
C LYS A 50 14.29 2.05 -9.13
N LYS A 51 14.46 1.11 -8.20
CA LYS A 51 15.45 0.03 -8.32
C LYS A 51 15.22 -0.84 -9.56
N THR A 52 13.97 -1.03 -9.98
CA THR A 52 13.61 -1.80 -11.18
C THR A 52 13.46 -0.94 -12.44
N GLY A 53 13.78 0.36 -12.38
CA GLY A 53 13.68 1.29 -13.51
C GLY A 53 12.24 1.58 -13.96
N ARG A 54 11.27 1.47 -13.05
CA ARG A 54 9.83 1.63 -13.31
C ARG A 54 9.22 2.89 -12.69
N ASP A 55 10.02 3.75 -12.09
CA ASP A 55 9.60 5.03 -11.52
C ASP A 55 9.55 6.19 -12.55
N GLY A 56 9.79 5.89 -13.83
CA GLY A 56 9.85 6.89 -14.90
C GLY A 56 11.19 7.63 -15.00
N SER A 57 12.11 7.47 -14.04
CA SER A 57 13.47 8.03 -14.12
C SER A 57 14.40 7.23 -15.05
N GLY A 58 13.94 6.06 -15.51
CA GLY A 58 14.68 5.13 -16.37
C GLY A 58 14.90 5.63 -17.80
N GLY A 59 15.73 6.65 -17.97
CA GLY A 59 16.53 6.87 -19.16
C GLY A 59 17.99 6.59 -18.81
N VAL A 60 18.58 5.53 -19.38
CA VAL A 60 19.99 5.41 -19.86
C VAL A 60 20.44 3.95 -20.03
N GLU A 61 19.96 2.95 -19.26
CA GLU A 61 20.60 1.60 -19.27
C GLU A 61 19.85 0.48 -20.03
N SER A 62 18.58 0.66 -20.41
CA SER A 62 17.89 -0.34 -21.25
C SER A 62 17.56 0.28 -22.60
N GLY A 63 18.39 -0.01 -23.61
CA GLY A 63 18.28 0.45 -24.99
C GLY A 63 17.07 -0.06 -25.78
N ARG A 64 15.92 -0.28 -25.15
CA ARG A 64 14.67 -0.64 -25.82
C ARG A 64 13.52 0.16 -25.19
N THR A 65 13.09 1.19 -25.92
CA THR A 65 11.93 2.07 -25.68
C THR A 65 12.22 3.33 -24.85
N ARG A 66 12.78 4.35 -25.51
CA ARG A 66 12.65 5.75 -25.08
C ARG A 66 11.15 6.09 -24.97
N GLY A 67 10.72 6.55 -23.79
CA GLY A 67 9.66 7.57 -23.72
C GLY A 67 8.24 7.17 -23.28
N LYS A 68 7.99 5.98 -22.72
CA LYS A 68 6.66 5.73 -22.11
C LYS A 68 6.73 4.92 -20.81
N PRO A 69 6.00 5.33 -19.75
CA PRO A 69 5.92 4.55 -18.52
C PRO A 69 5.33 3.17 -18.81
N ARG A 70 5.94 2.13 -18.25
CA ARG A 70 5.45 0.75 -18.40
C ARG A 70 4.43 0.46 -17.31
N ARG A 71 3.32 -0.16 -17.68
CA ARG A 71 2.32 -0.64 -16.71
C ARG A 71 2.99 -1.58 -15.72
N THR A 72 2.83 -1.24 -14.44
CA THR A 72 3.40 -1.96 -13.31
C THR A 72 2.29 -2.26 -12.32
N VAL A 73 2.22 -3.50 -11.85
CA VAL A 73 1.27 -3.91 -10.81
C VAL A 73 2.08 -4.30 -9.59
N VAL A 74 1.77 -3.69 -8.46
CA VAL A 74 2.30 -4.06 -7.14
C VAL A 74 1.22 -4.86 -6.45
N ALA A 75 1.48 -6.14 -6.23
CA ALA A 75 0.63 -7.00 -5.42
C ALA A 75 0.76 -6.57 -3.96
N VAL A 76 -0.36 -6.28 -3.32
CA VAL A 76 -0.44 -5.90 -1.91
C VAL A 76 -1.27 -6.95 -1.18
N GLU A 77 -0.71 -7.49 -0.11
CA GLU A 77 -1.36 -8.46 0.76
C GLU A 77 -1.36 -7.93 2.20
N GLY A 78 -2.41 -8.27 2.97
CA GLY A 78 -2.48 -7.98 4.39
C GLY A 78 -3.71 -7.17 4.81
N GLY A 79 -4.22 -7.50 6.01
CA GLY A 79 -5.47 -6.95 6.55
C GLY A 79 -5.46 -5.44 6.81
N LEU A 80 -4.29 -4.80 6.90
CA LEU A 80 -4.22 -3.33 7.06
C LEU A 80 -4.66 -2.62 5.77
N TYR A 81 -4.12 -3.03 4.61
CA TYR A 81 -4.47 -2.44 3.33
C TYR A 81 -5.90 -2.79 2.89
N ILE A 82 -6.33 -4.03 3.16
CA ILE A 82 -7.67 -4.51 2.83
C ILE A 82 -8.73 -3.89 3.76
N GLY A 83 -8.48 -3.92 5.06
CA GLY A 83 -9.48 -3.58 6.07
C GLY A 83 -9.56 -2.09 6.39
N TYR A 84 -8.48 -1.31 6.21
CA TYR A 84 -8.44 0.08 6.67
C TYR A 84 -8.36 1.08 5.51
N THR A 85 -9.52 1.58 5.10
CA THR A 85 -9.68 2.48 3.94
C THR A 85 -8.80 3.73 4.00
N MET A 86 -8.63 4.35 5.17
CA MET A 86 -7.78 5.55 5.31
C MET A 86 -6.31 5.24 5.01
N PHE A 87 -5.80 4.09 5.46
CA PHE A 87 -4.44 3.67 5.14
C PHE A 87 -4.27 3.46 3.63
N LYS A 88 -5.24 2.79 2.99
CA LYS A 88 -5.25 2.60 1.54
C LYS A 88 -5.26 3.94 0.79
N GLN A 89 -6.07 4.90 1.22
CA GLN A 89 -6.13 6.24 0.62
C GLN A 89 -4.78 6.96 0.75
N TYR A 90 -4.24 7.09 1.96
CA TYR A 90 -2.95 7.76 2.18
C TYR A 90 -1.79 7.08 1.44
N LEU A 91 -1.84 5.76 1.27
CA LEU A 91 -0.83 5.04 0.51
C LEU A 91 -0.90 5.38 -0.98
N ASN A 92 -2.10 5.33 -1.58
CA ASN A 92 -2.29 5.63 -3.00
C ASN A 92 -2.01 7.11 -3.31
N GLU A 93 -2.45 8.03 -2.44
CA GLU A 93 -2.14 9.46 -2.52
C GLU A 93 -0.63 9.69 -2.53
N ALA A 94 0.09 9.13 -1.56
CA ALA A 94 1.54 9.30 -1.46
C ALA A 94 2.30 8.66 -2.63
N VAL A 95 1.86 7.50 -3.13
CA VAL A 95 2.45 6.90 -4.35
C VAL A 95 2.26 7.84 -5.54
N GLY A 96 1.07 8.42 -5.69
CA GLY A 96 0.78 9.38 -6.76
C GLY A 96 1.63 10.65 -6.67
N GLU A 97 1.74 11.24 -5.47
CA GLU A 97 2.58 12.42 -5.23
C GLU A 97 4.06 12.17 -5.56
N ILE A 98 4.61 11.01 -5.16
CA ILE A 98 6.03 10.71 -5.36
C ILE A 98 6.34 10.40 -6.83
N LEU A 99 5.46 9.71 -7.55
CA LEU A 99 5.66 9.32 -8.94
C LEU A 99 5.30 10.43 -9.95
N GLY A 100 4.43 11.36 -9.56
CA GLY A 100 3.91 12.40 -10.45
C GLY A 100 2.88 11.88 -11.46
N ASP A 101 2.18 12.82 -12.08
CA ASP A 101 1.02 12.56 -12.96
C ASP A 101 1.37 11.78 -14.23
N GLU A 102 2.62 11.84 -14.68
CA GLU A 102 3.07 11.13 -15.88
C GLU A 102 3.20 9.62 -15.64
N VAL A 103 3.67 9.22 -14.46
CA VAL A 103 4.04 7.82 -14.16
C VAL A 103 2.98 7.12 -13.31
N SER A 104 2.38 7.83 -12.36
CA SER A 104 1.38 7.31 -11.41
C SER A 104 0.25 6.49 -12.07
N PRO A 105 -0.36 6.93 -13.21
CA PRO A 105 -1.44 6.17 -13.86
C PRO A 105 -1.04 4.75 -14.33
N TYR A 106 0.26 4.49 -14.45
CA TYR A 106 0.79 3.20 -14.90
C TYR A 106 1.14 2.28 -13.74
N VAL A 107 1.10 2.74 -12.49
CA VAL A 107 1.41 1.95 -11.29
C VAL A 107 0.13 1.63 -10.53
N LEU A 108 -0.20 0.34 -10.45
CA LEU A 108 -1.44 -0.14 -9.84
C LEU A 108 -1.15 -0.98 -8.59
N LEU A 109 -1.68 -0.56 -7.44
CA LEU A 109 -1.65 -1.35 -6.21
C LEU A 109 -2.86 -2.28 -6.16
N LYS A 110 -2.65 -3.58 -6.40
CA LYS A 110 -3.74 -4.58 -6.48
C LYS A 110 -3.67 -5.53 -5.29
N VAL A 111 -4.82 -5.79 -4.67
CA VAL A 111 -4.92 -6.81 -3.62
C VAL A 111 -4.66 -8.18 -4.23
N SER A 112 -3.79 -8.97 -3.61
CA SER A 112 -3.60 -10.39 -3.91
C SER A 112 -4.17 -11.21 -2.76
N GLU A 113 -5.09 -12.13 -3.07
CA GLU A 113 -5.59 -13.11 -2.11
C GLU A 113 -4.61 -14.30 -2.07
N ASP A 114 -4.09 -14.60 -0.89
CA ASP A 114 -3.14 -15.71 -0.66
C ASP A 114 -1.97 -15.74 -1.66
N GLY A 115 -1.35 -14.57 -1.89
CA GLY A 115 -0.29 -14.43 -2.88
C GLY A 115 0.93 -15.29 -2.55
N SER A 116 1.25 -15.40 -1.26
CA SER A 116 2.37 -16.24 -0.80
C SER A 116 2.10 -17.73 -0.97
N GLY A 117 0.89 -18.22 -0.65
CA GLY A 117 0.55 -19.64 -0.77
C GLY A 117 0.55 -20.12 -2.23
N ILE A 118 -0.15 -19.38 -3.09
CA ILE A 118 -0.22 -19.66 -4.53
C ILE A 118 1.17 -19.53 -5.17
N GLY A 119 1.92 -18.49 -4.83
CA GLY A 119 3.27 -18.27 -5.34
C GLY A 119 4.23 -19.40 -4.98
N ALA A 120 4.19 -19.88 -3.73
CA ALA A 120 4.99 -21.01 -3.28
C ALA A 120 4.62 -22.30 -4.03
N ALA A 121 3.33 -22.58 -4.20
CA ALA A 121 2.85 -23.74 -4.96
C ALA A 121 3.29 -23.70 -6.44
N LEU A 122 3.21 -22.52 -7.07
CA LEU A 122 3.66 -22.34 -8.45
C LEU A 122 5.17 -22.60 -8.59
N LEU A 123 5.98 -22.07 -7.67
CA LEU A 123 7.42 -22.32 -7.65
C LEU A 123 7.75 -23.80 -7.47
N ALA A 124 7.03 -24.50 -6.58
CA ALA A 124 7.19 -25.94 -6.38
C ALA A 124 6.83 -26.74 -7.64
N ALA A 125 5.75 -26.37 -8.34
CA ALA A 125 5.34 -27.02 -9.58
C ALA A 125 6.38 -26.85 -10.70
N VAL A 126 6.88 -25.63 -10.91
CA VAL A 126 7.94 -25.37 -11.91
C VAL A 126 9.21 -26.16 -11.59
N TYR A 127 9.59 -26.23 -10.31
CA TYR A 127 10.75 -27.01 -9.89
C TYR A 127 10.54 -28.52 -10.15
N SER A 128 9.34 -29.04 -9.87
CA SER A 128 9.01 -30.45 -10.10
C SER A 128 8.93 -30.82 -11.58
N SER A 129 8.53 -29.90 -12.47
CA SER A 129 8.45 -30.15 -13.91
C SER A 129 9.79 -30.02 -14.64
N ASN A 130 10.81 -29.46 -13.98
CA ASN A 130 12.16 -29.32 -14.52
C ASN A 130 13.10 -30.45 -14.09
N ARG A 131 12.53 -31.53 -13.55
CA ARG A 131 13.15 -32.81 -13.20
C ARG A 131 12.53 -33.91 -14.04
#